data_AF-A0A4Q5F3V3-F1
#
_entry.id   AF-A0A4Q5F3V3-F1
#
_cell.length_a   1.000
_cell.length_b   1.000
_cell.length_c   1.000
_cell.angle_alpha   90.00
_cell.angle_beta   90.00
_cell.angle_gamma   90.00
#
_symmetry.space_group_name_H-M   'P 1'
#
loop_
_entity.id
_entity.type
_entity.pdbx_description
1 polymer ?
#
loop_
_entity_poly.entity_id
_entity_poly.type
_entity_poly.pdbx_seq_one_letter_code
_entity_poly.pdbx_strand_id
1 'polypeptide(L)'
;MITLNDYLYSGDTLLRILKKYIRDLRTEAKEKHNEIDLVHCNFLIQIQELLEHNDFLTAQSQKIREFYKYMAGEYPFLAFTFKGRIKSLIRAEEKFNGYVVEFIYDYYKEYGEYPSVSQIKERLSCFRDFIAYRIVIAMPRCHLKNGENVREEELRYLYEIANILPGFLEERGFTAEPARGVQESTSPLLSREAKPYYRDYICNNSEDDYQSLHITFYDNSSRSYMEVQLRTKDMDDVAEIGSANHLSYEKKQESERRRRDAVPQGECIYFDEAYERGMRLLGLDLAALDVNMFGAVNNSLINDGCGLFRGRMILPYEHLSRFQNDIVD
;
A
#
# COMPACT_ATOMS: atom_id res chain seq x y z
N MET A 1 25.09 9.65 9.16
CA MET A 1 23.90 9.05 8.54
C MET A 1 22.78 10.04 8.73
N ILE A 2 22.23 10.55 7.63
CA ILE A 2 21.03 11.40 7.62
C ILE A 2 19.77 10.52 7.79
N THR A 3 18.80 10.99 8.58
CA THR A 3 17.53 10.30 8.85
C THR A 3 16.34 11.23 8.66
N LEU A 4 15.17 10.68 8.34
CA LEU A 4 13.92 11.46 8.27
C LEU A 4 13.62 12.18 9.60
N ASN A 5 13.91 11.52 10.74
CA ASN A 5 13.71 12.05 12.08
C ASN A 5 14.33 13.43 12.29
N ASP A 6 15.46 13.72 11.65
CA ASP A 6 16.20 14.98 11.81
C ASP A 6 15.39 16.22 11.35
N TYR A 7 14.28 16.01 10.62
CA TYR A 7 13.49 17.07 10.00
C TYR A 7 12.06 17.19 10.54
N LEU A 8 11.59 16.27 11.39
CA LEU A 8 10.18 16.16 11.82
C LEU A 8 9.78 17.09 12.99
N TYR A 9 10.68 17.97 13.43
CA TYR A 9 10.52 18.78 14.66
C TYR A 9 10.72 20.28 14.43
N SER A 10 10.39 20.78 13.24
CA SER A 10 10.74 22.15 12.82
C SER A 10 9.56 23.01 12.38
N GLY A 11 8.33 22.50 12.47
CA GLY A 11 7.11 23.15 11.99
C GLY A 11 7.03 23.24 10.46
N ASP A 12 7.95 22.59 9.75
CA ASP A 12 8.04 22.63 8.31
C ASP A 12 6.89 21.86 7.65
N THR A 13 6.57 22.24 6.41
CA THR A 13 5.64 21.47 5.57
C THR A 13 6.28 20.16 5.11
N LEU A 14 5.47 19.13 4.87
CA LEU A 14 5.94 17.83 4.39
C LEU A 14 6.84 17.93 3.14
N LEU A 15 6.50 18.81 2.20
CA LEU A 15 7.30 19.04 1.00
C LEU A 15 8.65 19.70 1.31
N ARG A 16 8.71 20.62 2.27
CA ARG A 16 9.97 21.23 2.69
C ARG A 16 10.86 20.23 3.43
N ILE A 17 10.28 19.39 4.27
CA ILE A 17 10.95 18.27 4.94
C ILE A 17 11.57 17.34 3.90
N LEU A 18 10.78 16.87 2.92
CA LEU A 18 11.26 16.03 1.82
C LEU A 18 12.42 16.67 1.06
N LYS A 19 12.27 17.94 0.64
CA LYS A 19 13.34 18.66 -0.10
C LYS A 19 14.64 18.76 0.69
N LYS A 20 14.57 19.08 1.98
CA LYS A 20 15.75 19.14 2.86
C LYS A 20 16.37 17.76 3.02
N TYR A 21 15.56 16.76 3.36
CA TYR A 21 16.03 15.40 3.57
C TYR A 21 16.70 14.82 2.32
N ILE A 22 16.07 14.92 1.15
CA ILE A 22 16.64 14.47 -0.13
C ILE A 22 17.96 15.15 -0.42
N ARG A 23 18.05 16.47 -0.22
CA ARG A 23 19.28 17.24 -0.50
C ARG A 23 20.43 16.80 0.40
N ASP A 24 20.19 16.67 1.69
CA ASP A 24 21.22 16.39 2.67
C ASP A 24 21.65 14.91 2.58
N LEU A 25 20.70 13.98 2.38
CA LEU A 25 20.97 12.57 2.08
C LEU A 25 21.79 12.42 0.79
N ARG A 26 21.43 13.12 -0.28
CA ARG A 26 22.17 13.08 -1.55
C ARG A 26 23.60 13.59 -1.43
N THR A 27 23.81 14.63 -0.61
CA THR A 27 25.15 15.18 -0.36
C THR A 27 26.00 14.15 0.38
N GLU A 28 25.51 13.60 1.50
CA GLU A 28 26.22 12.57 2.27
C GLU A 28 26.50 11.31 1.43
N ALA A 29 25.52 10.87 0.63
CA ALA A 29 25.66 9.71 -0.24
C ALA A 29 26.78 9.87 -1.28
N LYS A 30 26.94 11.07 -1.85
CA LYS A 30 28.02 11.37 -2.79
C LYS A 30 29.38 11.41 -2.11
N GLU A 31 29.48 12.04 -0.94
CA GLU A 31 30.72 12.14 -0.17
C GLU A 31 31.22 10.77 0.30
N LYS A 32 30.30 9.90 0.72
CA LYS A 32 30.63 8.53 1.18
C LYS A 32 30.63 7.48 0.08
N HIS A 33 30.30 7.85 -1.16
CA HIS A 33 30.07 6.92 -2.26
C HIS A 33 29.03 5.82 -1.93
N ASN A 34 27.99 6.14 -1.15
CA ASN A 34 26.91 5.22 -0.80
C ASN A 34 25.86 5.18 -1.92
N GLU A 35 25.90 4.14 -2.74
CA GLU A 35 25.00 3.99 -3.88
C GLU A 35 23.56 3.59 -3.50
N ILE A 36 23.35 3.01 -2.31
CA ILE A 36 22.02 2.64 -1.82
C ILE A 36 21.26 3.91 -1.40
N ASP A 37 21.94 4.85 -0.75
CA ASP A 37 21.37 6.15 -0.40
C ASP A 37 21.05 7.01 -1.64
N LEU A 38 21.79 6.84 -2.75
CA LEU A 38 21.41 7.47 -4.02
C LEU A 38 20.09 6.89 -4.57
N VAL A 39 19.88 5.57 -4.43
CA VAL A 39 18.59 4.94 -4.77
C VAL A 39 17.48 5.42 -3.84
N HIS A 40 17.76 5.55 -2.55
CA HIS A 40 16.84 6.11 -1.56
C HIS A 40 16.44 7.54 -1.89
N CYS A 41 17.38 8.38 -2.34
CA CYS A 41 17.07 9.72 -2.82
C CYS A 41 16.10 9.69 -4.02
N ASN A 42 16.30 8.79 -4.98
CA ASN A 42 15.42 8.68 -6.14
C ASN A 42 14.02 8.20 -5.73
N PHE A 43 13.94 7.28 -4.76
CA PHE A 43 12.68 6.84 -4.15
C PHE A 43 11.92 8.01 -3.49
N LEU A 44 12.61 8.82 -2.68
CA LEU A 44 12.03 9.99 -2.03
C LEU A 44 11.58 11.07 -3.03
N ILE A 45 12.30 11.23 -4.14
CA ILE A 45 11.90 12.13 -5.23
C ILE A 45 10.58 11.69 -5.85
N GLN A 46 10.39 10.39 -6.09
CA GLN A 46 9.11 9.88 -6.60
C GLN A 46 7.96 10.24 -5.64
N ILE A 47 8.15 10.08 -4.33
CA ILE A 47 7.13 10.49 -3.34
C ILE A 47 6.87 12.00 -3.44
N GLN A 48 7.93 12.81 -3.52
CA GLN A 48 7.80 14.26 -3.63
C GLN A 48 6.99 14.65 -4.87
N GLU A 49 7.31 14.09 -6.04
CA GLU A 49 6.60 14.33 -7.30
C GLU A 49 5.12 13.93 -7.21
N LEU A 50 4.82 12.78 -6.59
CA LEU A 50 3.44 12.34 -6.35
C LEU A 50 2.67 13.33 -5.45
N LEU A 51 3.33 13.92 -4.46
CA LEU A 51 2.69 14.88 -3.54
C LEU A 51 2.53 16.28 -4.16
N GLU A 52 3.44 16.70 -5.05
CA GLU A 52 3.42 18.02 -5.70
C GLU A 52 2.47 18.08 -6.92
N HIS A 53 2.37 17.01 -7.70
CA HIS A 53 1.62 17.02 -8.97
C HIS A 53 0.17 16.48 -8.81
N ASN A 54 -0.79 17.36 -8.48
CA ASN A 54 -2.19 16.95 -8.31
C ASN A 54 -2.94 16.59 -9.60
N ASP A 55 -2.46 17.03 -10.77
CA ASP A 55 -3.19 16.87 -12.04
C ASP A 55 -3.25 15.40 -12.50
N PHE A 56 -2.14 14.68 -12.40
CA PHE A 56 -2.13 13.25 -12.78
C PHE A 56 -2.95 12.42 -11.78
N LEU A 57 -2.86 12.72 -10.47
CA LEU A 57 -3.68 12.04 -9.46
C LEU A 57 -5.16 12.26 -9.72
N THR A 58 -5.53 13.47 -10.13
CA THR A 58 -6.90 13.79 -10.52
C THR A 58 -7.31 12.95 -11.71
N ALA A 59 -6.52 12.93 -12.79
CA ALA A 59 -6.81 12.13 -13.99
C ALA A 59 -6.90 10.62 -13.70
N GLN A 60 -5.99 10.07 -12.90
CA GLN A 60 -6.02 8.67 -12.50
C GLN A 60 -7.28 8.36 -11.66
N SER A 61 -7.57 9.20 -10.67
CA SER A 61 -8.76 9.09 -9.82
C SER A 61 -10.06 9.21 -10.64
N GLN A 62 -10.06 9.99 -11.72
CA GLN A 62 -11.20 10.07 -12.65
C GLN A 62 -11.48 8.73 -13.33
N LYS A 63 -10.44 8.03 -13.81
CA LYS A 63 -10.59 6.72 -14.44
C LYS A 63 -11.10 5.66 -13.47
N ILE A 64 -10.64 5.68 -12.21
CA ILE A 64 -11.20 4.81 -11.15
C ILE A 64 -12.66 5.17 -10.84
N ARG A 65 -13.00 6.46 -10.83
CA ARG A 65 -14.38 6.92 -10.66
C ARG A 65 -15.30 6.44 -11.80
N GLU A 66 -14.79 6.28 -13.01
CA GLU A 66 -15.57 5.69 -14.10
C GLU A 66 -15.91 4.22 -13.82
N PHE A 67 -15.00 3.46 -13.23
CA PHE A 67 -15.29 2.09 -12.80
C PHE A 67 -16.33 2.06 -11.66
N TYR A 68 -16.26 3.01 -10.72
CA TYR A 68 -17.33 3.21 -9.73
C TYR A 68 -18.70 3.46 -10.39
N LYS A 69 -18.76 4.31 -11.42
CA LYS A 69 -20.02 4.61 -12.15
C LYS A 69 -20.53 3.37 -12.88
N TYR A 70 -19.65 2.60 -13.50
CA TYR A 70 -19.98 1.33 -14.12
C TYR A 70 -20.60 0.36 -13.10
N MET A 71 -19.92 0.14 -11.97
CA MET A 71 -20.44 -0.73 -10.91
C MET A 71 -21.79 -0.25 -10.35
N ALA A 72 -22.00 1.06 -10.22
CA ALA A 72 -23.28 1.61 -9.75
C ALA A 72 -24.43 1.38 -10.74
N GLY A 73 -24.13 1.16 -12.01
CA GLY A 73 -25.11 0.82 -13.05
C GLY A 73 -25.38 -0.69 -13.12
N GLU A 74 -24.33 -1.51 -13.12
CA GLU A 74 -24.42 -2.97 -13.28
C GLU A 74 -24.78 -3.71 -11.99
N TYR A 75 -24.33 -3.20 -10.84
CA TYR A 75 -24.54 -3.79 -9.52
C TYR A 75 -25.28 -2.85 -8.55
N PRO A 76 -26.45 -2.30 -8.94
CA PRO A 76 -27.16 -1.31 -8.12
C PRO A 76 -27.66 -1.87 -6.79
N PHE A 77 -27.75 -3.19 -6.66
CA PHE A 77 -28.18 -3.91 -5.44
C PHE A 77 -27.03 -4.17 -4.45
N LEU A 78 -25.77 -4.00 -4.86
CA LEU A 78 -24.63 -4.09 -3.94
C LEU A 78 -24.43 -2.75 -3.23
N ALA A 79 -24.03 -2.79 -1.97
CA ALA A 79 -23.41 -1.63 -1.33
C ALA A 79 -21.90 -1.72 -1.53
N PHE A 80 -21.23 -0.64 -1.90
CA PHE A 80 -19.78 -0.69 -2.08
C PHE A 80 -19.09 0.66 -1.89
N THR A 81 -17.80 0.62 -1.58
CA THR A 81 -16.97 1.81 -1.39
C THR A 81 -15.68 1.72 -2.20
N PHE A 82 -15.21 2.88 -2.66
CA PHE A 82 -13.91 3.08 -3.29
C PHE A 82 -13.08 4.04 -2.45
N LYS A 83 -11.98 3.54 -1.89
CA LYS A 83 -11.05 4.31 -1.06
C LYS A 83 -9.67 4.31 -1.71
N GLY A 84 -9.22 5.46 -2.19
CA GLY A 84 -7.88 5.68 -2.71
C GLY A 84 -7.00 6.40 -1.70
N ARG A 85 -5.76 5.96 -1.54
CA ARG A 85 -4.75 6.62 -0.69
C ARG A 85 -3.38 6.66 -1.35
N ILE A 86 -2.61 7.70 -1.03
CA ILE A 86 -1.16 7.74 -1.19
C ILE A 86 -0.53 7.31 0.13
N LYS A 87 0.45 6.41 0.05
CA LYS A 87 1.21 5.91 1.20
C LYS A 87 1.88 7.07 1.93
N SER A 88 1.89 7.00 3.26
CA SER A 88 2.48 8.04 4.09
C SER A 88 4.00 8.06 3.99
N LEU A 89 4.61 9.22 4.26
CA LEU A 89 6.07 9.35 4.22
C LEU A 89 6.75 8.41 5.22
N ILE A 90 6.26 8.35 6.46
CA ILE A 90 6.83 7.47 7.50
C ILE A 90 6.77 6.01 7.06
N ARG A 91 5.61 5.54 6.55
CA ARG A 91 5.48 4.14 6.12
C ARG A 91 6.27 3.82 4.85
N ALA A 92 6.43 4.80 3.96
CA ALA A 92 7.26 4.65 2.77
C ALA A 92 8.74 4.51 3.15
N GLU A 93 9.23 5.35 4.05
CA GLU A 93 10.59 5.32 4.60
C GLU A 93 10.88 4.01 5.34
N GLU A 94 9.97 3.59 6.22
CA GLU A 94 10.02 2.30 6.90
C GLU A 94 10.12 1.12 5.93
N LYS A 95 9.31 1.15 4.86
CA LYS A 95 9.27 0.06 3.88
C LYS A 95 10.57 0.01 3.07
N PHE A 96 11.11 1.17 2.67
CA PHE A 96 12.39 1.26 1.96
C PHE A 96 13.52 0.61 2.77
N ASN A 97 13.71 1.07 4.00
CA ASN A 97 14.74 0.55 4.88
C ASN A 97 14.49 -0.92 5.26
N GLY A 98 13.22 -1.29 5.46
CA GLY A 98 12.81 -2.66 5.77
C GLY A 98 13.24 -3.66 4.70
N TYR A 99 13.12 -3.34 3.41
CA TYR A 99 13.59 -4.25 2.35
C TYR A 99 15.11 -4.39 2.31
N VAL A 100 15.86 -3.31 2.61
CA VAL A 100 17.32 -3.40 2.69
C VAL A 100 17.72 -4.35 3.83
N VAL A 101 17.11 -4.17 5.01
CA VAL A 101 17.34 -5.01 6.18
C VAL A 101 16.96 -6.46 5.89
N GLU A 102 15.73 -6.72 5.44
CA GLU A 102 15.22 -8.07 5.15
C GLU A 102 16.11 -8.79 4.12
N PHE A 103 16.40 -8.13 3.00
CA PHE A 103 17.17 -8.75 1.92
C PHE A 103 18.60 -9.09 2.33
N ILE A 104 19.31 -8.16 2.97
CA ILE A 104 20.69 -8.41 3.41
C ILE A 104 20.73 -9.45 4.53
N TYR A 105 19.78 -9.40 5.46
CA TYR A 105 19.68 -10.36 6.56
C TYR A 105 19.47 -11.79 6.03
N ASP A 106 18.47 -11.98 5.17
CA ASP A 106 18.14 -13.30 4.63
C ASP A 106 19.26 -13.83 3.74
N TYR A 107 19.86 -12.98 2.91
CA TYR A 107 21.01 -13.34 2.07
C TYR A 107 22.20 -13.77 2.92
N TYR A 108 22.54 -13.01 3.98
CA TYR A 108 23.64 -13.37 4.88
C TYR A 108 23.38 -14.68 5.61
N LYS A 109 22.14 -14.90 6.08
CA LYS A 109 21.77 -16.15 6.75
C LYS A 109 21.85 -17.37 5.83
N GLU A 110 21.53 -17.20 4.55
CA GLU A 110 21.54 -18.27 3.55
C GLU A 110 22.96 -18.56 3.03
N TYR A 111 23.75 -17.53 2.72
CA TYR A 111 25.02 -17.67 2.00
C TYR A 111 26.26 -17.42 2.87
N GLY A 112 26.12 -16.83 4.06
CA GLY A 112 27.24 -16.47 4.95
C GLY A 112 28.09 -15.30 4.44
N GLU A 113 27.63 -14.58 3.41
CA GLU A 113 28.29 -13.42 2.82
C GLU A 113 27.25 -12.31 2.52
N TYR A 114 27.71 -11.10 2.20
CA TYR A 114 26.84 -9.97 1.91
C TYR A 114 26.50 -9.86 0.41
N PRO A 115 25.27 -9.47 0.05
CA PRO A 115 24.92 -9.27 -1.35
C PRO A 115 25.67 -8.08 -1.95
N SER A 116 25.92 -8.13 -3.25
CA SER A 116 26.49 -7.00 -3.99
C SER A 116 25.52 -5.82 -4.03
N VAL A 117 26.06 -4.62 -4.20
CA VAL A 117 25.27 -3.38 -4.35
C VAL A 117 24.24 -3.51 -5.48
N SER A 118 24.60 -4.14 -6.59
CA SER A 118 23.69 -4.36 -7.73
C SER A 118 22.49 -5.24 -7.36
N GLN A 119 22.70 -6.32 -6.59
CA GLN A 119 21.62 -7.19 -6.11
C GLN A 119 20.67 -6.43 -5.17
N ILE A 120 21.21 -5.62 -4.25
CA ILE A 120 20.39 -4.79 -3.35
C ILE A 120 19.55 -3.80 -4.18
N LYS A 121 20.15 -3.12 -5.17
CA LYS A 121 19.44 -2.17 -6.05
C LYS A 121 18.32 -2.82 -6.85
N GLU A 122 18.56 -4.01 -7.38
CA GLU A 122 17.54 -4.76 -8.12
C GLU A 122 16.34 -5.06 -7.23
N ARG A 123 16.58 -5.47 -5.97
CA ARG A 123 15.52 -5.69 -4.99
C ARG A 123 14.73 -4.41 -4.68
N LEU A 124 15.38 -3.26 -4.61
CA LEU A 124 14.74 -1.96 -4.34
C LEU A 124 13.94 -1.38 -5.53
N SER A 125 14.08 -1.93 -6.74
CA SER A 125 13.33 -1.49 -7.92
C SER A 125 11.82 -1.83 -7.89
N CYS A 126 11.36 -2.58 -6.88
CA CYS A 126 10.01 -3.14 -6.81
C CYS A 126 8.96 -2.25 -6.10
N PHE A 127 9.30 -1.01 -5.72
CA PHE A 127 8.34 -0.10 -5.09
C PHE A 127 7.28 0.39 -6.07
N ARG A 128 6.09 -0.21 -5.97
CA ARG A 128 4.98 0.01 -6.92
C ARG A 128 3.67 0.44 -6.25
N ASP A 129 3.60 0.41 -4.93
CA ASP A 129 2.37 0.58 -4.17
C ASP A 129 2.28 1.95 -3.46
N PHE A 130 2.85 3.00 -4.04
CA PHE A 130 2.67 4.35 -3.47
C PHE A 130 1.22 4.80 -3.50
N ILE A 131 0.51 4.45 -4.57
CA ILE A 131 -0.92 4.69 -4.73
C ILE A 131 -1.64 3.36 -4.57
N ALA A 132 -2.62 3.31 -3.68
CA ALA A 132 -3.44 2.13 -3.48
C ALA A 132 -4.92 2.52 -3.48
N TYR A 133 -5.72 1.78 -4.22
CA TYR A 133 -7.18 1.84 -4.19
C TYR A 133 -7.71 0.58 -3.54
N ARG A 134 -8.81 0.73 -2.82
CA ARG A 134 -9.56 -0.35 -2.22
C ARG A 134 -10.99 -0.27 -2.67
N ILE A 135 -11.51 -1.40 -3.14
CA ILE A 135 -12.90 -1.61 -3.50
C ILE A 135 -13.46 -2.61 -2.49
N VAL A 136 -14.42 -2.18 -1.69
CA VAL A 136 -15.10 -3.02 -0.71
C VAL A 136 -16.55 -3.18 -1.14
N ILE A 137 -17.02 -4.42 -1.27
CA ILE A 137 -18.41 -4.72 -1.60
C ILE A 137 -19.13 -5.38 -0.43
N ALA A 138 -20.45 -5.23 -0.38
CA ALA A 138 -21.33 -5.92 0.53
C ALA A 138 -22.64 -6.25 -0.17
N MET A 139 -23.19 -7.42 0.11
CA MET A 139 -24.54 -7.81 -0.30
C MET A 139 -25.53 -7.47 0.82
N PRO A 140 -26.42 -6.47 0.66
CA PRO A 140 -27.46 -6.21 1.62
C PRO A 140 -28.38 -7.41 1.79
N ARG A 141 -28.68 -7.77 3.04
CA ARG A 141 -29.51 -8.96 3.36
C ARG A 141 -30.91 -8.91 2.75
N CYS A 142 -31.47 -7.73 2.50
CA CYS A 142 -32.79 -7.58 1.86
C CYS A 142 -32.82 -8.04 0.40
N HIS A 143 -31.67 -8.21 -0.25
CA HIS A 143 -31.59 -8.74 -1.61
C HIS A 143 -31.34 -10.26 -1.67
N LEU A 144 -31.14 -10.90 -0.52
CA LEU A 144 -30.96 -12.34 -0.44
C LEU A 144 -32.30 -13.05 -0.20
N LYS A 145 -32.50 -14.16 -0.89
CA LYS A 145 -33.61 -15.08 -0.64
C LYS A 145 -33.35 -15.88 0.63
N ASN A 146 -34.43 -16.37 1.24
CA ASN A 146 -34.33 -17.23 2.42
C ASN A 146 -33.46 -18.47 2.13
N GLY A 147 -32.35 -18.60 2.87
CA GLY A 147 -31.41 -19.72 2.75
C GLY A 147 -30.19 -19.46 1.86
N GLU A 148 -30.09 -18.31 1.18
CA GLU A 148 -28.88 -17.94 0.44
C GLU A 148 -27.72 -17.59 1.39
N ASN A 149 -26.54 -18.11 1.08
CA ASN A 149 -25.33 -17.83 1.84
C ASN A 149 -24.73 -16.50 1.37
N VAL A 150 -24.80 -15.48 2.24
CA VAL A 150 -24.27 -14.12 1.99
C VAL A 150 -22.82 -14.18 1.47
N ARG A 151 -21.97 -14.99 2.12
CA ARG A 151 -20.54 -15.05 1.81
C ARG A 151 -20.30 -15.62 0.41
N GLU A 152 -21.03 -16.67 0.03
CA GLU A 152 -20.91 -17.28 -1.29
C GLU A 152 -21.31 -16.30 -2.39
N GLU A 153 -22.42 -15.57 -2.20
CA GLU A 153 -22.88 -14.56 -3.15
C GLU A 153 -21.91 -13.37 -3.24
N GLU A 154 -21.42 -12.85 -2.11
CA GLU A 154 -20.43 -11.78 -2.10
C GLU A 154 -19.13 -12.21 -2.78
N LEU A 155 -18.64 -13.43 -2.54
CA LEU A 155 -17.47 -13.97 -3.23
C LEU A 155 -17.70 -14.09 -4.74
N ARG A 156 -18.88 -14.59 -5.15
CA ARG A 156 -19.24 -14.69 -6.57
C ARG A 156 -19.14 -13.33 -7.26
N TYR A 157 -19.77 -12.29 -6.68
CA TYR A 157 -19.69 -10.93 -7.23
C TYR A 157 -18.29 -10.32 -7.14
N LEU A 158 -17.54 -10.59 -6.07
CA LEU A 158 -16.17 -10.09 -5.91
C LEU A 158 -15.27 -10.59 -7.05
N TYR A 159 -15.32 -11.89 -7.35
CA TYR A 159 -14.55 -12.48 -8.45
C TYR A 159 -15.08 -12.07 -9.83
N GLU A 160 -16.39 -11.88 -9.98
CA GLU A 160 -16.97 -11.33 -11.22
C GLU A 160 -16.41 -9.93 -11.52
N ILE A 161 -16.42 -9.04 -10.52
CA ILE A 161 -15.83 -7.70 -10.61
C ILE A 161 -14.33 -7.78 -10.88
N ALA A 162 -13.61 -8.72 -10.24
CA ALA A 162 -12.18 -8.93 -10.45
C ALA A 162 -11.86 -9.36 -11.89
N ASN A 163 -12.74 -10.13 -12.55
CA ASN A 163 -12.58 -10.53 -13.95
C ASN A 163 -12.78 -9.34 -14.92
N ILE A 164 -13.63 -8.37 -14.58
CA ILE A 164 -13.94 -7.22 -15.44
C ILE A 164 -12.89 -6.11 -15.31
N LEU A 165 -12.41 -5.87 -14.08
CA LEU A 165 -11.55 -4.73 -13.74
C LEU A 165 -10.31 -4.56 -14.64
N PRO A 166 -9.53 -5.61 -14.98
CA PRO A 166 -8.34 -5.46 -15.82
C PRO A 166 -8.66 -4.90 -17.20
N GLY A 167 -9.64 -5.48 -17.90
CA GLY A 167 -10.04 -5.04 -19.23
C GLY A 167 -10.64 -3.63 -19.22
N PHE A 168 -11.47 -3.33 -18.22
CA PHE A 168 -12.07 -1.99 -18.07
C PHE A 168 -11.02 -0.88 -17.93
N LEU A 169 -9.95 -1.14 -17.16
CA LEU A 169 -8.86 -0.19 -16.97
C LEU A 169 -7.88 -0.19 -18.13
N GLU A 170 -7.68 -1.32 -18.82
CA GLU A 170 -6.84 -1.39 -20.01
C GLU A 170 -7.32 -0.44 -21.11
N GLU A 171 -8.63 -0.42 -21.38
CA GLU A 171 -9.26 0.53 -22.31
C GLU A 171 -9.05 2.01 -21.93
N ARG A 172 -8.66 2.28 -20.68
CA ARG A 172 -8.43 3.62 -20.12
C ARG A 172 -6.94 3.94 -19.94
N GLY A 173 -6.07 3.14 -20.55
CA GLY A 173 -4.63 3.36 -20.60
C GLY A 173 -3.89 2.86 -19.37
N PHE A 174 -4.44 1.91 -18.62
CA PHE A 174 -3.69 1.14 -17.63
C PHE A 174 -3.18 -0.17 -18.25
N THR A 175 -2.17 -0.76 -17.63
CA THR A 175 -1.68 -2.09 -18.00
C THR A 175 -1.59 -2.94 -16.74
N ALA A 176 -2.23 -4.09 -16.72
CA ALA A 176 -2.15 -5.02 -15.60
C ALA A 176 -0.74 -5.64 -15.53
N GLU A 177 -0.11 -5.57 -14.36
CA GLU A 177 1.21 -6.12 -14.14
C GLU A 177 1.12 -7.57 -13.66
N PRO A 178 1.91 -8.50 -14.21
CA PRO A 178 1.90 -9.90 -13.78
C PRO A 178 2.22 -10.03 -12.29
N ALA A 179 1.46 -10.88 -11.58
CA ALA A 179 1.71 -11.22 -10.18
C ALA A 179 2.93 -12.16 -10.01
N ARG A 180 3.50 -12.66 -11.12
CA ARG A 180 4.68 -13.55 -11.18
C ARG A 180 4.54 -14.80 -10.29
N GLY A 181 3.35 -15.36 -10.21
CA GLY A 181 3.06 -16.59 -9.45
C GLY A 181 2.95 -16.39 -7.93
N VAL A 182 3.02 -15.16 -7.43
CA VAL A 182 2.80 -14.88 -6.01
C VAL A 182 1.32 -15.04 -5.68
N GLN A 183 0.98 -15.95 -4.75
CA GLN A 183 -0.39 -16.16 -4.28
C GLN A 183 -1.37 -16.46 -5.43
N GLU A 184 -0.99 -17.39 -6.31
CA GLU A 184 -1.81 -17.76 -7.46
C GLU A 184 -3.17 -18.30 -7.03
N SER A 185 -4.23 -17.91 -7.75
CA SER A 185 -5.60 -18.28 -7.39
C SER A 185 -5.95 -19.71 -7.84
N THR A 186 -6.33 -20.54 -6.87
CA THR A 186 -6.95 -21.85 -7.11
C THR A 186 -8.46 -21.75 -7.35
N SER A 187 -9.08 -20.58 -7.15
CA SER A 187 -10.52 -20.36 -7.33
C SER A 187 -10.97 -20.67 -8.76
N PRO A 188 -12.10 -21.37 -8.96
CA PRO A 188 -12.71 -21.50 -10.28
C PRO A 188 -13.45 -20.22 -10.70
N LEU A 189 -13.69 -19.27 -9.79
CA LEU A 189 -14.44 -18.04 -10.05
C LEU A 189 -13.58 -16.97 -10.74
N LEU A 190 -12.25 -17.04 -10.59
CA LEU A 190 -11.32 -16.15 -11.29
C LEU A 190 -10.98 -16.75 -12.67
N SER A 191 -11.16 -15.95 -13.73
CA SER A 191 -10.94 -16.40 -15.11
C SER A 191 -9.48 -16.74 -15.38
N ARG A 192 -9.22 -17.61 -16.37
CA ARG A 192 -7.85 -18.02 -16.74
C ARG A 192 -7.02 -16.82 -17.21
N GLU A 193 -7.68 -15.85 -17.82
CA GLU A 193 -7.10 -14.64 -18.37
C GLU A 193 -6.72 -13.65 -17.25
N ALA A 194 -7.53 -13.56 -16.18
CA ALA A 194 -7.28 -12.66 -15.05
C ALA A 194 -6.27 -13.24 -14.04
N LYS A 195 -6.27 -14.56 -13.83
CA LYS A 195 -5.43 -15.27 -12.84
C LYS A 195 -3.96 -14.82 -12.79
N PRO A 196 -3.23 -14.67 -13.91
CA PRO A 196 -1.81 -14.31 -13.88
C PRO A 196 -1.51 -12.92 -13.28
N TYR A 197 -2.52 -12.04 -13.16
CA TYR A 197 -2.36 -10.65 -12.73
C TYR A 197 -2.78 -10.41 -11.27
N TYR A 198 -3.48 -11.37 -10.65
CA TYR A 198 -3.96 -11.26 -9.28
C TYR A 198 -3.08 -12.04 -8.29
N ARG A 199 -2.86 -11.43 -7.12
CA ARG A 199 -2.50 -12.14 -5.89
C ARG A 199 -3.78 -12.42 -5.12
N ASP A 200 -4.13 -13.68 -4.95
CA ASP A 200 -5.37 -14.12 -4.31
C ASP A 200 -5.09 -14.61 -2.87
N TYR A 201 -5.35 -13.74 -1.91
CA TYR A 201 -5.23 -14.07 -0.48
C TYR A 201 -6.53 -14.65 0.09
N ILE A 202 -7.59 -14.82 -0.72
CA ILE A 202 -8.87 -15.37 -0.25
C ILE A 202 -8.79 -16.89 -0.23
N CYS A 203 -8.36 -17.52 -1.34
CA CYS A 203 -8.27 -18.98 -1.43
C CYS A 203 -7.11 -19.58 -0.64
N ASN A 204 -6.08 -18.79 -0.36
CA ASN A 204 -4.84 -19.26 0.25
C ASN A 204 -4.82 -19.09 1.78
N ASN A 205 -5.79 -18.40 2.36
CA ASN A 205 -5.86 -18.09 3.79
C ASN A 205 -7.19 -18.52 4.39
N SER A 206 -7.20 -18.69 5.72
CA SER A 206 -8.44 -18.97 6.46
C SER A 206 -9.34 -17.73 6.55
N GLU A 207 -10.58 -17.91 6.96
CA GLU A 207 -11.56 -16.83 7.07
C GLU A 207 -11.21 -15.79 8.15
N ASP A 208 -10.48 -16.22 9.19
CA ASP A 208 -10.04 -15.37 10.30
C ASP A 208 -8.71 -14.64 10.00
N ASP A 209 -8.10 -14.94 8.85
CA ASP A 209 -6.86 -14.32 8.37
C ASP A 209 -7.14 -13.16 7.41
N TYR A 210 -6.08 -12.49 6.97
CA TYR A 210 -6.16 -11.48 5.94
C TYR A 210 -6.65 -12.07 4.60
N GLN A 211 -7.76 -11.56 4.06
CA GLN A 211 -8.31 -11.96 2.76
C GLN A 211 -8.51 -10.76 1.85
N SER A 212 -8.04 -10.82 0.61
CA SER A 212 -8.21 -9.79 -0.43
C SER A 212 -7.68 -10.29 -1.78
N LEU A 213 -8.21 -9.78 -2.88
CA LEU A 213 -7.57 -9.89 -4.21
C LEU A 213 -6.77 -8.62 -4.47
N HIS A 214 -5.49 -8.76 -4.81
CA HIS A 214 -4.65 -7.62 -5.19
C HIS A 214 -4.26 -7.72 -6.66
N ILE A 215 -4.39 -6.61 -7.37
CA ILE A 215 -3.87 -6.44 -8.73
C ILE A 215 -3.05 -5.16 -8.79
N THR A 216 -1.93 -5.20 -9.50
CA THR A 216 -1.08 -4.03 -9.74
C THR A 216 -1.31 -3.58 -11.17
N PHE A 217 -1.48 -2.27 -11.36
CA PHE A 217 -1.54 -1.64 -12.67
C PHE A 217 -0.41 -0.64 -12.85
N TYR A 218 0.07 -0.52 -14.07
CA TYR A 218 0.89 0.60 -14.53
C TYR A 218 -0.01 1.59 -15.29
N ASP A 219 -0.06 2.84 -14.84
CA ASP A 219 -0.77 3.92 -15.52
C ASP A 219 0.14 4.51 -16.59
N ASN A 220 -0.19 4.27 -17.87
CA ASN A 220 0.64 4.76 -18.98
C ASN A 220 0.64 6.28 -19.09
N SER A 221 -0.35 6.97 -18.51
CA SER A 221 -0.46 8.43 -18.56
C SER A 221 0.47 9.10 -17.54
N SER A 222 0.46 8.61 -16.30
CA SER A 222 1.29 9.17 -15.22
C SER A 222 2.65 8.47 -15.07
N ARG A 223 2.87 7.36 -15.76
CA ARG A 223 4.07 6.50 -15.64
C ARG A 223 4.29 6.03 -14.21
N SER A 224 3.21 5.78 -13.49
CA SER A 224 3.21 5.35 -12.09
C SER A 224 2.50 4.03 -11.92
N TYR A 225 2.93 3.25 -10.93
CA TYR A 225 2.20 2.07 -10.51
C TYR A 225 1.11 2.41 -9.50
N MET A 226 0.03 1.65 -9.51
CA MET A 226 -1.00 1.64 -8.48
C MET A 226 -1.42 0.22 -8.17
N GLU A 227 -1.82 -0.03 -6.92
CA GLU A 227 -2.41 -1.29 -6.51
C GLU A 227 -3.92 -1.11 -6.31
N VAL A 228 -4.73 -2.07 -6.76
CA VAL A 228 -6.15 -2.16 -6.44
C VAL A 228 -6.39 -3.42 -5.61
N GLN A 229 -7.04 -3.23 -4.46
CA GLN A 229 -7.42 -4.29 -3.54
C GLN A 229 -8.93 -4.47 -3.57
N LEU A 230 -9.41 -5.68 -3.83
CA LEU A 230 -10.83 -6.03 -3.77
C LEU A 230 -11.09 -6.85 -2.50
N ARG A 231 -12.14 -6.50 -1.77
CA ARG A 231 -12.56 -7.16 -0.52
C ARG A 231 -14.09 -7.20 -0.42
N THR A 232 -14.61 -8.17 0.33
CA THR A 232 -15.95 -8.03 0.92
C THR A 232 -15.88 -7.17 2.17
N LYS A 233 -17.03 -6.72 2.69
CA LYS A 233 -17.11 -5.92 3.91
C LYS A 233 -16.56 -6.68 5.13
N ASP A 234 -16.83 -7.97 5.25
CA ASP A 234 -16.29 -8.77 6.36
C ASP A 234 -14.77 -8.95 6.25
N MET A 235 -14.23 -9.13 5.04
CA MET A 235 -12.78 -9.13 4.83
C MET A 235 -12.12 -7.79 5.19
N ASP A 236 -12.79 -6.67 4.88
CA ASP A 236 -12.28 -5.34 5.25
C ASP A 236 -12.32 -5.12 6.76
N ASP A 237 -13.38 -5.56 7.45
CA ASP A 237 -13.45 -5.51 8.91
C ASP A 237 -12.32 -6.33 9.56
N VAL A 238 -12.06 -7.55 9.08
CA VAL A 238 -10.96 -8.39 9.58
C VAL A 238 -9.60 -7.70 9.40
N ALA A 239 -9.39 -7.04 8.25
CA ALA A 239 -8.13 -6.37 7.92
C ALA A 239 -7.92 -5.00 8.60
N GLU A 240 -8.99 -4.28 8.95
CA GLU A 240 -8.89 -2.94 9.53
C GLU A 240 -9.09 -2.91 11.05
N ILE A 241 -9.94 -3.79 11.59
CA ILE A 241 -10.30 -3.79 13.01
C ILE A 241 -10.26 -5.17 13.68
N GLY A 242 -10.11 -6.27 12.92
CA GLY A 242 -10.13 -7.64 13.42
C GLY A 242 -8.78 -8.25 13.82
N SER A 243 -8.71 -9.57 13.82
CA SER A 243 -7.50 -10.38 14.13
C SER A 243 -6.31 -10.05 13.23
N ALA A 244 -6.59 -9.88 11.94
CA ALA A 244 -5.61 -9.50 10.91
C ALA A 244 -5.49 -7.98 10.76
N ASN A 245 -5.94 -7.20 11.74
CA ASN A 245 -5.83 -5.75 11.73
C ASN A 245 -4.41 -5.35 11.37
N HIS A 246 -4.28 -4.38 10.47
CA HIS A 246 -3.04 -3.70 10.11
C HIS A 246 -2.06 -3.53 11.29
N LEU A 247 -2.52 -3.26 12.51
CA LEU A 247 -1.67 -3.19 13.71
C LEU A 247 -0.92 -4.51 14.07
N SER A 248 -1.55 -5.67 13.97
CA SER A 248 -0.89 -6.96 14.26
C SER A 248 0.11 -7.32 13.15
N TYR A 249 -0.23 -6.98 11.90
CA TYR A 249 0.66 -7.11 10.76
C TYR A 249 1.86 -6.16 10.84
N GLU A 250 1.65 -4.90 11.25
CA GLU A 250 2.71 -3.93 11.52
C GLU A 250 3.66 -4.47 12.59
N LYS A 251 3.15 -4.98 13.72
CA LYS A 251 4.00 -5.60 14.76
C LYS A 251 4.85 -6.77 14.26
N LYS A 252 4.30 -7.59 13.34
CA LYS A 252 5.09 -8.66 12.71
C LYS A 252 6.21 -8.06 11.86
N GLN A 253 5.91 -7.09 11.00
CA GLN A 253 6.95 -6.40 10.23
C GLN A 253 7.97 -5.67 11.12
N GLU A 254 7.55 -5.07 12.22
CA GLU A 254 8.46 -4.50 13.22
C GLU A 254 9.40 -5.55 13.79
N SER A 255 8.91 -6.77 14.09
CA SER A 255 9.76 -7.86 14.57
C SER A 255 10.77 -8.33 13.52
N GLU A 256 10.39 -8.38 12.24
CA GLU A 256 11.31 -8.67 11.14
C GLU A 256 12.37 -7.57 11.01
N ARG A 257 11.97 -6.29 11.09
CA ARG A 257 12.85 -5.13 10.98
C ARG A 257 13.81 -4.96 12.17
N ARG A 258 13.47 -5.53 13.32
CA ARG A 258 14.31 -5.52 14.54
C ARG A 258 15.40 -6.59 14.53
N ARG A 259 15.40 -7.50 13.55
CA ARG A 259 16.43 -8.54 13.42
C ARG A 259 17.79 -7.92 13.13
N ARG A 260 18.74 -8.21 14.01
CA ARG A 260 20.16 -7.80 13.89
C ARG A 260 21.10 -8.88 14.43
N ASP A 261 20.54 -9.92 15.02
CA ASP A 261 21.26 -11.00 15.68
C ASP A 261 22.23 -11.75 14.75
N ALA A 262 21.88 -11.89 13.46
CA ALA A 262 22.74 -12.56 12.49
C ALA A 262 23.82 -11.65 11.86
N VAL A 263 23.58 -10.33 11.73
CA VAL A 263 24.47 -9.40 11.02
C VAL A 263 25.23 -8.52 12.02
N PRO A 264 26.55 -8.71 12.20
CA PRO A 264 27.33 -7.93 13.16
C PRO A 264 27.41 -6.44 12.77
N GLN A 265 27.34 -5.57 13.78
CA GLN A 265 27.46 -4.13 13.58
C GLN A 265 28.84 -3.77 13.00
N GLY A 266 28.85 -2.95 11.97
CA GLY A 266 30.05 -2.45 11.29
C GLY A 266 30.50 -3.31 10.11
N GLU A 267 29.94 -4.50 9.92
CA GLU A 267 30.31 -5.36 8.79
C GLU A 267 29.61 -5.00 7.48
N CYS A 268 28.37 -4.51 7.55
CA CYS A 268 27.61 -4.06 6.38
C CYS A 268 26.98 -2.69 6.62
N ILE A 269 27.62 -1.64 6.08
CA ILE A 269 27.17 -0.26 6.28
C ILE A 269 25.73 -0.03 5.78
N TYR A 270 25.33 -0.65 4.67
CA TYR A 270 23.98 -0.52 4.11
C TYR A 270 22.93 -1.11 5.03
N PHE A 271 23.23 -2.26 5.64
CA PHE A 271 22.37 -2.87 6.64
C PHE A 271 22.28 -2.01 7.90
N ASP A 272 23.42 -1.57 8.42
CA ASP A 272 23.49 -0.78 9.65
C ASP A 272 22.73 0.55 9.53
N GLU A 273 22.92 1.27 8.42
CA GLU A 273 22.24 2.55 8.19
C GLU A 273 20.72 2.35 7.98
N ALA A 274 20.31 1.34 7.19
CA ALA A 274 18.88 1.05 7.00
C ALA A 274 18.20 0.58 8.29
N TYR A 275 18.86 -0.29 9.06
CA TYR A 275 18.38 -0.74 10.36
C TYR A 275 18.19 0.44 11.32
N GLU A 276 19.19 1.31 11.44
CA GLU A 276 19.13 2.46 12.34
C GLU A 276 18.03 3.46 11.94
N ARG A 277 17.87 3.74 10.64
CA ARG A 277 16.74 4.55 10.13
C ARG A 277 15.39 3.93 10.51
N GLY A 278 15.23 2.62 10.30
CA GLY A 278 14.02 1.89 10.68
C GLY A 278 13.74 1.97 12.19
N MET A 279 14.75 1.69 13.02
CA MET A 279 14.62 1.70 14.49
C MET A 279 14.24 3.07 15.04
N ARG A 280 14.79 4.14 14.48
CA ARG A 280 14.44 5.52 14.86
C ARG A 280 13.01 5.89 14.51
N LEU A 281 12.45 5.34 13.43
CA LEU A 281 11.03 5.54 13.10
C LEU A 281 10.11 4.71 13.99
N LEU A 282 10.51 3.50 14.38
CA LEU A 282 9.73 2.70 15.33
C LEU A 282 9.67 3.33 16.72
N GLY A 283 10.72 4.05 17.12
CA GLY A 283 10.80 4.79 18.38
C GLY A 283 10.21 6.20 18.34
N LEU A 284 9.51 6.58 17.26
CA LEU A 284 9.02 7.94 17.09
C LEU A 284 7.86 8.24 18.05
N ASP A 285 8.00 9.33 18.82
CA ASP A 285 6.87 9.88 19.57
C ASP A 285 6.05 10.79 18.65
N LEU A 286 4.93 10.26 18.13
CA LEU A 286 4.05 11.02 17.23
C LEU A 286 3.53 12.31 17.88
N ALA A 287 3.35 12.33 19.20
CA ALA A 287 2.81 13.50 19.91
C ALA A 287 3.83 14.65 20.01
N ALA A 288 5.12 14.34 19.88
CA ALA A 288 6.21 15.31 19.92
C ALA A 288 6.54 15.90 18.55
N LEU A 289 5.96 15.40 17.46
CA LEU A 289 6.27 15.90 16.12
C LEU A 289 5.75 17.32 15.91
N ASP A 290 6.60 18.15 15.31
CA ASP A 290 6.25 19.50 14.87
C ASP A 290 6.38 19.56 13.34
N VAL A 291 5.29 19.18 12.67
CA VAL A 291 5.13 19.18 11.21
C VAL A 291 3.83 19.88 10.86
N ASN A 292 3.86 20.83 9.93
CA ASN A 292 2.66 21.57 9.55
C ASN A 292 1.54 20.63 9.05
N MET A 293 0.30 20.89 9.48
CA MET A 293 -0.90 20.07 9.21
C MET A 293 -0.85 18.65 9.80
N PHE A 294 0.02 18.39 10.77
CA PHE A 294 0.06 17.15 11.54
C PHE A 294 -0.11 17.44 13.04
N GLY A 295 -0.89 16.62 13.73
CA GLY A 295 -0.95 16.62 15.18
C GLY A 295 -1.38 15.26 15.71
N ALA A 296 -0.82 14.84 16.84
CA ALA A 296 -1.18 13.59 17.49
C ALA A 296 -1.22 13.76 19.01
N VAL A 297 -2.13 13.04 19.67
CA VAL A 297 -2.12 12.87 21.13
C VAL A 297 -1.40 11.56 21.49
N ASN A 298 -1.54 10.55 20.63
CA ASN A 298 -0.87 9.25 20.72
C ASN A 298 -0.96 8.55 19.35
N ASN A 299 -0.47 7.30 19.27
CA ASN A 299 -0.42 6.52 18.02
C ASN A 299 -1.80 6.11 17.46
N SER A 300 -2.89 6.31 18.22
CA SER A 300 -4.26 6.03 17.76
C SER A 300 -5.04 7.31 17.45
N LEU A 301 -4.81 8.39 18.21
CA LEU A 301 -5.49 9.66 18.07
C LEU A 301 -4.61 10.67 17.33
N ILE A 302 -4.73 10.65 15.99
CA ILE A 302 -3.90 11.41 15.06
C ILE A 302 -4.79 12.22 14.12
N ASN A 303 -4.49 13.51 13.97
CA ASN A 303 -4.98 14.40 12.93
C ASN A 303 -3.88 14.63 11.89
N ASP A 304 -3.92 13.85 10.82
CA ASP A 304 -2.93 13.88 9.74
C ASP A 304 -3.52 14.49 8.47
N GLY A 305 -3.37 15.81 8.32
CA GLY A 305 -3.85 16.55 7.16
C GLY A 305 -2.84 16.60 6.00
N CYS A 306 -1.57 16.28 6.25
CA CYS A 306 -0.52 16.31 5.22
C CYS A 306 -0.13 14.93 4.68
N GLY A 307 -0.60 13.85 5.30
CA GLY A 307 -0.29 12.47 4.92
C GLY A 307 1.06 11.97 5.44
N LEU A 308 1.54 12.51 6.56
CA LEU A 308 2.82 12.13 7.16
C LEU A 308 2.82 10.69 7.69
N PHE A 309 1.72 10.25 8.30
CA PHE A 309 1.61 8.96 9.01
C PHE A 309 0.49 8.06 8.48
N ARG A 310 -0.75 8.57 8.37
CA ARG A 310 -1.92 7.83 7.87
C ARG A 310 -1.96 7.75 6.35
N GLY A 311 -1.26 8.67 5.69
CA GLY A 311 -1.25 8.80 4.23
C GLY A 311 -2.35 9.73 3.75
N ARG A 312 -2.29 10.11 2.48
CA ARG A 312 -3.20 11.10 1.90
C ARG A 312 -4.35 10.40 1.19
N MET A 313 -5.59 10.61 1.65
CA MET A 313 -6.78 10.15 0.92
C MET A 313 -6.94 10.93 -0.39
N ILE A 314 -7.16 10.21 -1.49
CA ILE A 314 -7.30 10.79 -2.84
C ILE A 314 -8.64 10.46 -3.51
N LEU A 315 -9.39 9.47 -3.00
CA LEU A 315 -10.65 9.04 -3.58
C LEU A 315 -11.57 8.45 -2.51
N PRO A 316 -12.69 9.10 -2.15
CA PRO A 316 -13.69 8.52 -1.24
C PRO A 316 -15.09 8.47 -1.89
N TYR A 317 -15.37 7.44 -2.68
CA TYR A 317 -16.72 7.24 -3.25
C TYR A 317 -17.45 6.11 -2.55
N GLU A 318 -18.74 6.30 -2.34
CA GLU A 318 -19.60 5.34 -1.65
C GLU A 318 -20.90 5.20 -2.45
N HIS A 319 -21.27 3.95 -2.74
CA HIS A 319 -22.55 3.61 -3.30
C HIS A 319 -23.38 2.89 -2.25
N LEU A 320 -24.50 3.50 -1.90
CA LEU A 320 -25.55 2.84 -1.14
C LEU A 320 -26.41 2.05 -2.11
N SER A 321 -26.63 0.77 -1.80
CA SER A 321 -27.50 -0.08 -2.61
C SER A 321 -28.84 0.60 -2.85
N ARG A 322 -29.24 0.63 -4.12
CA ARG A 322 -30.55 1.09 -4.56
C ARG A 322 -31.53 -0.08 -4.44
N PHE A 323 -32.81 0.25 -4.25
CA PHE A 323 -33.93 -0.68 -3.99
C PHE A 323 -34.08 -1.08 -2.51
N GLN A 324 -34.52 -0.13 -1.68
CA GLN A 324 -35.15 -0.40 -0.39
C GLN A 324 -36.68 -0.40 -0.52
N ASN A 325 -37.24 -1.13 -1.49
CA ASN A 325 -38.69 -1.23 -1.60
C ASN A 325 -39.23 -2.27 -0.61
N ASP A 326 -39.25 -1.88 0.66
CA ASP A 326 -40.42 -2.15 1.49
C ASP A 326 -41.30 -0.90 1.41
N ILE A 327 -42.14 -0.84 0.36
CA ILE A 327 -43.24 0.11 0.14
C ILE A 327 -42.80 1.57 -0.11
N VAL A 328 -42.70 1.93 -1.39
CA VAL A 328 -43.00 3.30 -1.82
C VAL A 328 -44.42 3.25 -2.40
N ASP A 329 -45.40 3.68 -1.62
CA ASP A 329 -46.74 4.01 -2.12
C ASP A 329 -46.70 5.24 -3.04
#